data_AF-A0A949ZGK6-F1
#
_entry.id   AF-A0A949ZGK6-F1
#
_cell.length_a   1.000
_cell.length_b   1.000
_cell.length_c   1.000
_cell.angle_alpha   90.00
_cell.angle_beta   90.00
_cell.angle_gamma   90.00
#
_symmetry.space_group_name_H-M   'P 1'
#
loop_
_entity.id
_entity.type
_entity.pdbx_description
1 polymer ?
#
loop_
_entity_poly.entity_id
_entity_poly.type
_entity_poly.pdbx_seq_one_letter_code
_entity_poly.pdbx_strand_id
1 'polypeptide(L)'
;MSERTVDLKSSSSRREILKLGGAAALGAAGLAALASRPAKAAGSGATIAWIYNPQRLTSGHLAPNAEVAIGPFLYPGTTFDSTNYYGIVGNLTAMNWKGKNGWLTARPNGTPFQTGTQAIDLHFGGKVAAWTNFFMTVFGFGDGGPQSDGIFIVRNGPTATDYAVDLLGFLNIDQ
;
A
#
# COMPACT_ATOMS: atom_id res chain seq x y z
N MET A 1 -12.30 40.57 53.79
CA MET A 1 -11.39 39.50 54.25
C MET A 1 -12.19 38.24 54.44
N SER A 2 -12.03 37.25 53.56
CA SER A 2 -12.08 35.82 53.91
C SER A 2 -11.60 35.01 52.72
N GLU A 3 -10.81 33.98 53.02
CA GLU A 3 -9.94 33.19 52.14
C GLU A 3 -10.60 32.53 50.92
N ARG A 4 -9.79 32.46 49.85
CA ARG A 4 -9.83 31.39 48.87
C ARG A 4 -9.45 30.07 49.56
N THR A 5 -10.29 29.06 49.39
CA THR A 5 -9.86 27.66 49.39
C THR A 5 -10.53 26.98 48.21
N VAL A 6 -9.83 26.97 47.07
CA VAL A 6 -10.14 26.09 45.95
C VAL A 6 -9.63 24.73 46.36
N ASP A 7 -10.55 23.87 46.78
CA ASP A 7 -10.26 22.50 47.18
C ASP A 7 -9.93 21.68 45.92
N LEU A 8 -8.63 21.51 45.65
CA LEU A 8 -8.07 20.63 44.63
C LEU A 8 -8.26 19.17 45.06
N LYS A 9 -9.46 18.61 44.86
CA LYS A 9 -9.68 17.18 45.04
C LYS A 9 -9.56 16.43 43.71
N SER A 10 -8.32 16.05 43.44
CA SER A 10 -7.87 14.98 42.54
C SER A 10 -8.90 13.86 42.38
N SER A 11 -9.45 13.69 41.17
CA SER A 11 -10.19 12.49 40.77
C SER A 11 -9.83 12.00 39.35
N SER A 12 -8.57 12.17 38.95
CA SER A 12 -8.01 11.60 37.71
C SER A 12 -7.14 10.39 38.02
N SER A 13 -7.72 9.20 38.31
CA SER A 13 -6.85 8.06 38.67
C SER A 13 -7.36 6.64 38.47
N ARG A 14 -8.44 6.35 37.74
CA ARG A 14 -8.74 4.95 37.34
C ARG A 14 -9.17 4.76 35.89
N ARG A 15 -9.95 5.68 35.32
CA ARG A 15 -10.32 5.62 33.89
C ARG A 15 -9.17 5.95 32.94
N GLU A 16 -8.27 6.85 33.33
CA GLU A 16 -7.10 7.18 32.49
C GLU A 16 -6.01 6.12 32.56
N ILE A 17 -5.83 5.47 33.72
CA ILE A 17 -4.89 4.34 33.85
C ILE A 17 -5.39 3.11 33.07
N LEU A 18 -6.70 2.83 33.04
CA LEU A 18 -7.24 1.76 32.18
C LEU A 18 -7.13 2.08 30.68
N LYS A 19 -7.21 3.36 30.29
CA LYS A 19 -6.98 3.76 28.89
C LYS A 19 -5.49 3.68 28.51
N LEU A 20 -4.59 3.98 29.44
CA LEU A 20 -3.15 3.89 29.21
C LEU A 20 -2.64 2.43 29.27
N GLY A 21 -3.22 1.60 30.14
CA GLY A 21 -2.91 0.17 30.22
C GLY A 21 -3.48 -0.65 29.05
N GLY A 22 -4.67 -0.28 28.54
CA GLY A 22 -5.26 -0.90 27.35
C GLY A 22 -4.52 -0.57 26.05
N ALA A 23 -3.90 0.61 25.97
CA ALA A 23 -3.08 1.01 24.81
C ALA A 23 -1.72 0.30 24.79
N ALA A 24 -1.15 -0.04 25.95
CA ALA A 24 0.15 -0.70 26.04
C ALA A 24 0.07 -2.25 25.97
N ALA A 25 -1.05 -2.86 26.39
CA ALA A 25 -1.25 -4.32 26.34
C ALA A 25 -1.63 -4.86 24.95
N LEU A 26 -1.95 -3.99 23.99
CA LEU A 26 -1.99 -4.32 22.56
C LEU A 26 -0.59 -4.32 21.92
N GLY A 27 0.46 -4.10 22.71
CA GLY A 27 1.85 -4.22 22.30
C GLY A 27 2.26 -5.68 22.10
N ALA A 28 2.69 -6.00 20.89
CA ALA A 28 3.35 -7.23 20.44
C ALA A 28 2.53 -8.54 20.43
N ALA A 29 1.73 -8.87 21.45
CA ALA A 29 0.99 -10.15 21.48
C ALA A 29 -0.30 -10.13 20.63
N GLY A 30 -0.98 -8.98 20.53
CA GLY A 30 -2.15 -8.80 19.66
C GLY A 30 -1.79 -8.67 18.17
N LEU A 31 -0.59 -8.16 17.88
CA LEU A 31 -0.04 -8.12 16.52
C LEU A 31 0.30 -9.52 16.01
N ALA A 32 0.80 -10.42 16.86
CA ALA A 32 1.05 -11.81 16.49
C ALA A 32 -0.25 -12.61 16.21
N ALA A 33 -1.36 -12.26 16.85
CA ALA A 33 -2.67 -12.87 16.58
C ALA A 33 -3.39 -12.27 15.36
N LEU A 34 -3.02 -11.05 14.95
CA LEU A 34 -3.43 -10.45 13.67
C LEU A 34 -2.48 -10.85 12.52
N ALA A 35 -1.33 -11.44 12.82
CA ALA A 35 -0.26 -11.72 11.85
C ALA A 35 -0.56 -12.84 10.85
N SER A 36 -1.71 -13.52 10.87
CA SER A 36 -1.93 -14.62 9.92
C SER A 36 -3.37 -15.03 9.67
N ARG A 37 -4.35 -14.14 9.83
CA ARG A 37 -5.68 -14.44 9.29
C ARG A 37 -5.75 -13.92 7.85
N PRO A 38 -5.75 -14.80 6.83
CA PRO A 38 -6.07 -14.36 5.48
C PRO A 38 -7.41 -13.63 5.53
N ALA A 39 -7.39 -12.35 5.24
CA ALA A 39 -8.61 -11.59 5.10
C ALA A 39 -9.22 -12.02 3.77
N LYS A 40 -10.19 -12.94 3.82
CA LYS A 40 -11.03 -13.23 2.66
C LYS A 40 -11.74 -11.92 2.33
N ALA A 41 -11.41 -11.33 1.19
CA ALA A 41 -12.22 -10.28 0.62
C ALA A 41 -13.58 -10.91 0.32
N ALA A 42 -14.60 -10.51 1.09
CA ALA A 42 -15.94 -11.10 0.99
C ALA A 42 -16.42 -11.06 -0.46
N GLY A 43 -16.47 -12.24 -1.09
CA GLY A 43 -16.99 -12.43 -2.46
C GLY A 43 -15.99 -12.37 -3.61
N SER A 44 -14.69 -12.11 -3.41
CA SER A 44 -13.75 -11.94 -4.55
C SER A 44 -12.93 -13.19 -4.93
N GLY A 45 -12.97 -14.26 -4.13
CA GLY A 45 -12.14 -15.46 -4.36
C GLY A 45 -10.63 -15.19 -4.27
N ALA A 46 -10.23 -14.11 -3.59
CA ALA A 46 -8.84 -13.72 -3.44
C ALA A 46 -8.49 -13.50 -1.97
N THR A 47 -7.30 -14.00 -1.59
CA THR A 47 -6.72 -13.82 -0.27
C THR A 47 -5.52 -12.88 -0.36
N ILE A 48 -5.39 -11.96 0.59
CA ILE A 48 -4.18 -11.13 0.72
C ILE A 48 -3.19 -11.83 1.66
N ALA A 49 -2.02 -12.20 1.14
CA ALA A 49 -0.90 -12.63 1.96
C ALA A 49 -0.05 -11.42 2.33
N TRP A 50 -0.26 -10.91 3.55
CA TRP A 50 0.47 -9.76 4.08
C TRP A 50 1.92 -10.08 4.39
N ILE A 51 2.81 -9.12 4.13
CA ILE A 51 4.20 -9.17 4.56
C ILE A 51 4.33 -8.36 5.84
N TYR A 52 4.87 -9.00 6.88
CA TYR A 52 4.98 -8.40 8.21
C TYR A 52 5.82 -7.12 8.23
N ASN A 53 6.82 -7.01 7.35
CA ASN A 53 7.63 -5.81 7.19
C ASN A 53 7.60 -5.35 5.72
N PRO A 54 7.01 -4.19 5.41
CA PRO A 54 6.99 -3.65 4.06
C PRO A 54 8.38 -3.60 3.43
N GLN A 55 8.49 -4.01 2.17
CA GLN A 55 9.76 -4.04 1.45
C GLN A 55 9.75 -3.02 0.30
N ARG A 56 10.76 -2.16 0.23
CA ARG A 56 10.98 -1.29 -0.93
C ARG A 56 11.28 -2.17 -2.14
N LEU A 57 10.38 -2.18 -3.13
CA LEU A 57 10.61 -2.87 -4.40
C LEU A 57 11.55 -2.06 -5.28
N THR A 58 11.22 -0.78 -5.47
CA THR A 58 11.96 0.10 -6.36
C THR A 58 11.61 1.56 -6.09
N SER A 59 12.45 2.45 -6.61
CA SER A 59 12.19 3.88 -6.70
C SER A 59 12.92 4.45 -7.90
N GLY A 60 12.41 5.55 -8.46
CA GLY A 60 13.06 6.20 -9.59
C GLY A 60 12.41 7.51 -9.96
N HIS A 61 12.90 8.11 -11.05
CA HIS A 61 12.34 9.33 -11.62
C HIS A 61 11.50 9.01 -12.86
N LEU A 62 10.30 9.60 -12.95
CA LEU A 62 9.46 9.55 -14.14
C LEU A 62 9.35 10.94 -14.77
N ALA A 63 9.75 11.03 -16.04
CA ALA A 63 9.43 12.17 -16.89
C ALA A 63 7.89 12.32 -17.05
N PRO A 64 7.36 13.46 -17.51
CA PRO A 64 5.91 13.62 -17.69
C PRO A 64 5.31 12.55 -18.61
N ASN A 65 4.21 11.93 -18.19
CA ASN A 65 3.51 10.88 -18.95
C ASN A 65 4.37 9.63 -19.25
N ALA A 66 5.40 9.38 -18.45
CA ALA A 66 6.29 8.24 -18.59
C ALA A 66 5.75 7.01 -17.85
N GLU A 67 6.23 5.85 -18.27
CA GLU A 67 5.90 4.56 -17.68
C GLU A 67 7.18 3.83 -17.30
N VAL A 68 7.06 2.99 -16.29
CA VAL A 68 8.11 2.05 -15.89
C VAL A 68 7.48 0.71 -15.56
N ALA A 69 8.08 -0.34 -16.11
CA ALA A 69 7.76 -1.71 -15.75
C ALA A 69 8.51 -2.11 -14.48
N ILE A 70 7.79 -2.70 -13.52
CA ILE A 70 8.34 -3.18 -12.27
C ILE A 70 8.10 -4.70 -12.22
N GLY A 71 9.19 -5.45 -12.01
CA GLY A 71 9.25 -6.90 -12.21
C GLY A 71 10.36 -7.26 -13.20
N PRO A 72 10.37 -8.48 -13.76
CA PRO A 72 9.43 -9.56 -13.50
C PRO A 72 9.64 -10.20 -12.11
N PHE A 73 8.55 -10.34 -11.35
CA PHE A 73 8.49 -11.25 -10.21
C PHE A 73 8.25 -12.66 -10.78
N LEU A 74 9.35 -13.37 -11.04
CA LEU A 74 9.34 -14.63 -11.79
C LEU A 74 8.66 -15.79 -11.06
N TYR A 75 8.07 -16.69 -11.85
CA TYR A 75 7.87 -18.10 -11.55
C TYR A 75 9.14 -18.87 -11.95
N PRO A 76 9.82 -19.70 -11.12
CA PRO A 76 9.24 -20.86 -10.40
C PRO A 76 9.91 -21.27 -9.03
N GLY A 77 9.13 -21.39 -7.94
CA GLY A 77 9.46 -22.09 -6.65
C GLY A 77 10.48 -21.41 -5.71
N THR A 78 10.59 -21.63 -4.39
CA THR A 78 9.83 -22.39 -3.35
C THR A 78 9.40 -21.50 -2.16
N THR A 79 9.45 -20.18 -2.34
CA THR A 79 8.94 -19.17 -1.38
C THR A 79 8.02 -18.14 -2.04
N PHE A 80 8.12 -17.97 -3.36
CA PHE A 80 7.26 -17.16 -4.23
C PHE A 80 6.97 -17.96 -5.50
N ASP A 81 5.80 -18.59 -5.60
CA ASP A 81 5.37 -19.27 -6.81
C ASP A 81 4.07 -18.63 -7.35
N SER A 82 4.00 -18.43 -8.66
CA SER A 82 2.87 -17.86 -9.40
C SER A 82 1.67 -18.82 -9.49
N THR A 83 1.75 -19.98 -8.84
CA THR A 83 0.61 -20.85 -8.51
C THR A 83 -0.21 -20.28 -7.35
N ASN A 84 0.42 -19.48 -6.49
CA ASN A 84 -0.19 -18.91 -5.30
C ASN A 84 -0.35 -17.39 -5.39
N TYR A 85 0.22 -16.66 -6.36
CA TYR A 85 0.05 -15.21 -6.41
C TYR A 85 -0.08 -14.67 -7.83
N TYR A 86 -1.09 -13.82 -8.03
CA TYR A 86 -1.42 -13.22 -9.33
C TYR A 86 -1.40 -11.69 -9.31
N GLY A 87 -1.03 -11.09 -8.18
CA GLY A 87 -0.94 -9.64 -8.04
C GLY A 87 -0.28 -9.22 -6.75
N ILE A 88 -0.23 -7.90 -6.56
CA ILE A 88 0.40 -7.26 -5.42
C ILE A 88 -0.53 -6.29 -4.72
N VAL A 89 -0.18 -6.08 -3.46
CA VAL A 89 -0.70 -5.04 -2.60
C VAL A 89 0.49 -4.20 -2.17
N GLY A 90 0.43 -2.89 -2.40
CA GLY A 90 1.56 -2.01 -2.17
C GLY A 90 1.18 -0.59 -1.81
N ASN A 91 2.19 0.20 -1.44
CA ASN A 91 2.09 1.64 -1.34
C ASN A 91 2.83 2.27 -2.52
N LEU A 92 2.18 3.25 -3.14
CA LEU A 92 2.74 4.08 -4.18
C LEU A 92 2.97 5.47 -3.60
N THR A 93 4.23 5.87 -3.53
CA THR A 93 4.64 7.17 -3.01
C THR A 93 5.13 8.05 -4.14
N ALA A 94 4.52 9.23 -4.30
CA ALA A 94 5.06 10.33 -5.08
C ALA A 94 5.98 11.20 -4.21
N MET A 95 7.06 11.70 -4.80
CA MET A 95 8.06 12.56 -4.16
C MET A 95 8.57 13.60 -5.15
N ASN A 96 9.13 14.69 -4.63
CA ASN A 96 9.92 15.68 -5.39
C ASN A 96 9.25 16.26 -6.65
N TRP A 97 7.92 16.33 -6.70
CA TRP A 97 7.21 16.93 -7.82
C TRP A 97 7.28 18.47 -7.74
N LYS A 98 7.22 19.12 -8.91
CA LYS A 98 7.18 20.60 -9.02
C LYS A 98 5.84 21.15 -9.55
N GLY A 99 4.87 20.26 -9.83
CA GLY A 99 3.54 20.60 -10.37
C GLY A 99 2.41 20.64 -9.33
N LYS A 100 1.24 21.14 -9.73
CA LYS A 100 0.04 21.18 -8.87
C LYS A 100 -0.95 20.04 -9.12
N ASN A 101 -0.86 19.38 -10.28
CA ASN A 101 -1.82 18.36 -10.73
C ASN A 101 -1.05 17.11 -11.18
N GLY A 102 -0.42 16.44 -10.22
CA GLY A 102 0.28 15.19 -10.45
C GLY A 102 -0.60 14.00 -10.11
N TRP A 103 -0.35 12.88 -10.77
CA TRP A 103 -0.93 11.61 -10.39
C TRP A 103 0.00 10.45 -10.73
N LEU A 104 -0.16 9.33 -10.00
CA LEU A 104 0.46 8.05 -10.28
C LEU A 104 -0.63 6.98 -10.37
N THR A 105 -0.41 5.98 -11.22
CA THR A 105 -1.23 4.76 -11.31
C THR A 105 -0.35 3.53 -11.41
N ALA A 106 -0.85 2.41 -10.89
CA ALA A 106 -0.30 1.08 -11.06
C ALA A 106 -1.31 0.19 -11.81
N ARG A 107 -0.88 -0.40 -12.92
CA ARG A 107 -1.75 -1.22 -13.78
C ARG A 107 -1.06 -2.52 -14.19
N PRO A 108 -1.82 -3.55 -14.62
CA PRO A 108 -1.24 -4.75 -15.18
C PRO A 108 -0.39 -4.44 -16.42
N ASN A 109 0.67 -5.22 -16.62
CA ASN A 109 1.39 -5.19 -17.89
C ASN A 109 0.49 -5.69 -19.04
N GLY A 110 0.74 -5.23 -20.26
CA GLY A 110 -0.10 -5.50 -21.43
C GLY A 110 -1.44 -4.74 -21.48
N THR A 111 -1.87 -4.08 -20.39
CA THR A 111 -3.09 -3.24 -20.40
C THR A 111 -2.74 -1.80 -20.77
N PRO A 112 -3.04 -1.30 -21.99
CA PRO A 112 -2.64 0.04 -22.40
C PRO A 112 -3.28 1.11 -21.52
N PHE A 113 -2.56 2.22 -21.30
CA PHE A 113 -3.12 3.33 -20.55
C PHE A 113 -4.23 4.03 -21.36
N GLN A 114 -5.42 4.15 -20.78
CA GLN A 114 -6.55 4.85 -21.40
C GLN A 114 -6.85 6.17 -20.67
N THR A 115 -6.54 7.28 -21.33
CA THR A 115 -6.80 8.61 -20.80
C THR A 115 -8.29 8.83 -20.56
N GLY A 116 -8.66 9.21 -19.33
CA GLY A 116 -10.03 9.60 -18.97
C GLY A 116 -10.93 8.46 -18.47
N THR A 117 -10.52 7.20 -18.60
CA THR A 117 -11.29 6.04 -18.13
C THR A 117 -10.55 5.22 -17.08
N GLN A 118 -9.22 5.29 -17.05
CA GLN A 118 -8.43 4.50 -16.13
C GLN A 118 -8.41 5.08 -14.71
N ALA A 119 -8.49 4.20 -13.72
CA ALA A 119 -8.38 4.56 -12.32
C ALA A 119 -7.00 5.15 -12.02
N ILE A 120 -7.01 6.20 -11.18
CA ILE A 120 -5.80 6.84 -10.68
C ILE A 120 -5.66 6.44 -9.21
N ASP A 121 -4.53 5.83 -8.87
CA ASP A 121 -4.27 5.35 -7.52
C ASP A 121 -3.86 6.48 -6.59
N LEU A 122 -3.14 7.49 -7.09
CA LEU A 122 -2.64 8.60 -6.28
C LEU A 122 -2.77 9.93 -7.02
N HIS A 123 -3.46 10.89 -6.42
CA HIS A 123 -3.39 12.30 -6.80
C HIS A 123 -2.52 13.08 -5.82
N PHE A 124 -1.69 13.99 -6.32
CA PHE A 124 -0.82 14.83 -5.50
C PHE A 124 -0.59 16.21 -6.12
N GLY A 125 -0.21 17.15 -5.26
CA GLY A 125 0.06 18.52 -5.64
C GLY A 125 0.44 19.36 -4.43
N GLY A 126 0.73 20.64 -4.68
CA GLY A 126 1.07 21.58 -3.61
C GLY A 126 2.51 21.45 -3.13
N LYS A 127 2.75 21.85 -1.87
CA LYS A 127 4.10 22.05 -1.29
C LYS A 127 4.58 20.89 -0.40
N VAL A 128 3.87 19.76 -0.41
CA VAL A 128 4.26 18.60 0.41
C VAL A 128 5.46 17.90 -0.23
N ALA A 129 6.39 17.39 0.59
CA ALA A 129 7.60 16.72 0.09
C ALA A 129 7.32 15.32 -0.50
N ALA A 130 6.30 14.63 0.03
CA ALA A 130 5.89 13.30 -0.41
C ALA A 130 4.38 13.08 -0.17
N TRP A 131 3.74 12.28 -1.02
CA TRP A 131 2.37 11.82 -0.84
C TRP A 131 2.30 10.32 -1.15
N THR A 132 1.59 9.54 -0.35
CA THR A 132 1.49 8.09 -0.53
C THR A 132 0.05 7.64 -0.54
N ASN A 133 -0.26 6.64 -1.35
CA ASN A 133 -1.53 5.93 -1.27
C ASN A 133 -1.33 4.43 -1.48
N PHE A 134 -2.22 3.67 -0.87
CA PHE A 134 -2.31 2.24 -1.03
C PHE A 134 -2.88 1.90 -2.40
N PHE A 135 -2.35 0.86 -3.04
CA PHE A 135 -2.86 0.33 -4.30
C PHE A 135 -2.85 -1.20 -4.29
N MET A 136 -3.71 -1.76 -5.14
CA MET A 136 -3.77 -3.20 -5.43
C MET A 136 -3.82 -3.37 -6.93
N THR A 137 -2.99 -4.26 -7.48
CA THR A 137 -2.99 -4.52 -8.92
C THR A 137 -2.64 -5.97 -9.20
N VAL A 138 -3.20 -6.52 -10.27
CA VAL A 138 -2.81 -7.83 -10.79
C VAL A 138 -1.60 -7.68 -11.71
N PHE A 139 -0.81 -8.72 -11.86
CA PHE A 139 0.24 -8.76 -12.86
C PHE A 139 -0.36 -8.87 -14.27
N GLY A 140 0.45 -8.55 -15.29
CA GLY A 140 0.08 -8.84 -16.67
C GLY A 140 -0.05 -10.35 -16.91
N PHE A 141 -0.61 -10.73 -18.05
CA PHE A 141 -0.74 -12.12 -18.46
C PHE A 141 0.20 -12.42 -19.63
N GLY A 142 0.84 -13.57 -19.60
CA GLY A 142 1.70 -14.04 -20.68
C GLY A 142 0.93 -14.37 -21.95
N ASP A 143 1.64 -14.36 -23.10
CA ASP A 143 1.06 -14.69 -24.41
C ASP A 143 0.64 -16.17 -24.45
N GLY A 144 -0.65 -16.44 -24.23
CA GLY A 144 -1.27 -17.76 -24.48
C GLY A 144 -1.82 -18.53 -23.27
N GLY A 145 -1.98 -17.91 -22.09
CA GLY A 145 -2.61 -18.59 -20.94
C GLY A 145 -2.88 -17.72 -19.71
N PRO A 146 -3.44 -18.28 -18.62
CA PRO A 146 -3.74 -17.57 -17.36
C PRO A 146 -2.50 -17.26 -16.52
N GLN A 147 -1.29 -17.46 -17.06
CA GLN A 147 -0.05 -17.34 -16.31
C GLN A 147 0.39 -15.87 -16.26
N SER A 148 0.55 -15.37 -15.04
CA SER A 148 1.05 -14.02 -14.79
C SER A 148 2.47 -13.84 -15.34
N ASP A 149 2.76 -12.71 -15.96
CA ASP A 149 4.12 -12.31 -16.36
C ASP A 149 4.96 -11.76 -15.20
N GLY A 150 4.33 -11.53 -14.03
CA GLY A 150 4.97 -11.00 -12.84
C GLY A 150 5.34 -9.52 -12.97
N ILE A 151 4.74 -8.79 -13.91
CA ILE A 151 5.06 -7.40 -14.21
C ILE A 151 3.81 -6.55 -14.01
N PHE A 152 4.01 -5.38 -13.40
CA PHE A 152 3.03 -4.30 -13.42
C PHE A 152 3.71 -3.00 -13.84
N ILE A 153 2.91 -2.06 -14.34
CA ILE A 153 3.37 -0.78 -14.85
C ILE A 153 2.97 0.33 -13.90
N VAL A 154 3.93 1.16 -13.52
CA VAL A 154 3.67 2.45 -12.89
C VAL A 154 3.75 3.54 -13.95
N ARG A 155 2.76 4.42 -13.97
CA ARG A 155 2.70 5.58 -14.87
C ARG A 155 2.43 6.85 -14.07
N ASN A 156 3.07 7.95 -14.45
CA ASN A 156 2.70 9.27 -13.97
C ASN A 156 1.85 10.06 -14.98
N GLY A 157 1.16 11.07 -14.45
CA GLY A 157 0.49 12.08 -15.23
C GLY A 157 1.41 13.16 -15.79
N PRO A 158 0.88 14.36 -16.05
CA PRO A 158 1.63 15.44 -16.71
C PRO A 158 2.75 16.06 -15.85
N THR A 159 2.90 15.63 -14.59
CA THR A 159 3.91 16.17 -13.67
C THR A 159 5.06 15.18 -13.51
N ALA A 160 6.27 15.58 -13.89
CA ALA A 160 7.49 14.82 -13.60
C ALA A 160 7.62 14.60 -12.08
N THR A 161 7.87 13.35 -11.68
CA THR A 161 7.71 12.92 -10.28
C THR A 161 8.68 11.80 -9.97
N ASP A 162 9.27 11.84 -8.78
CA ASP A 162 9.99 10.69 -8.24
C ASP A 162 8.98 9.75 -7.60
N TYR A 163 9.12 8.45 -7.83
CA TYR A 163 8.23 7.45 -7.29
C TYR A 163 8.98 6.48 -6.40
N ALA A 164 8.26 5.88 -5.46
CA ALA A 164 8.68 4.70 -4.73
C ALA A 164 7.52 3.72 -4.62
N VAL A 165 7.84 2.43 -4.73
CA VAL A 165 6.88 1.35 -4.52
C VAL A 165 7.36 0.49 -3.36
N ASP A 166 6.51 0.39 -2.35
CA ASP A 166 6.71 -0.49 -1.20
C ASP A 166 5.69 -1.64 -1.26
N LEU A 167 6.17 -2.87 -1.15
CA LEU A 167 5.38 -4.09 -1.12
C LEU A 167 4.82 -4.31 0.28
N LEU A 168 3.50 -4.51 0.36
CA LEU A 168 2.78 -4.80 1.60
C LEU A 168 2.24 -6.22 1.63
N GLY A 169 1.98 -6.82 0.48
CA GLY A 169 1.42 -8.16 0.39
C GLY A 169 1.22 -8.61 -1.05
N PHE A 170 0.78 -9.85 -1.19
CA PHE A 170 0.45 -10.45 -2.48
C PHE A 170 -1.01 -10.86 -2.54
N LEU A 171 -1.57 -10.85 -3.75
CA LEU A 171 -2.90 -11.38 -4.04
C LEU A 171 -2.78 -12.86 -4.40
N ASN A 172 -3.38 -13.71 -3.59
CA ASN A 172 -3.47 -15.16 -3.77
C ASN A 172 -4.86 -15.57 -4.27
N ILE A 173 -4.91 -16.61 -5.10
CA ILE A 173 -6.15 -17.27 -5.49
C ILE A 173 -6.64 -18.08 -4.29
N ASP A 174 -7.89 -17.88 -3.86
CA ASP A 174 -8.49 -18.77 -2.86
C ASP A 174 -8.51 -20.20 -3.43
N GLN A 175 -7.77 -21.12 -2.80
CA GLN A 175 -8.00 -22.56 -2.94
C GLN A 175 -9.23 -22.98 -2.13
#